data_AF-A0A953RWB7-F1
#
_entry.id   AF-A0A953RWB7-F1
#
_cell.length_a   1.000
_cell.length_b   1.000
_cell.length_c   1.000
_cell.angle_alpha   90.00
_cell.angle_beta   90.00
_cell.angle_gamma   90.00
#
_symmetry.space_group_name_H-M   'P 1'
#
loop_
_entity.id
_entity.type
_entity.pdbx_description
1 polymer ?
#
loop_
_entity_poly.entity_id
_entity_poly.type
_entity_poly.pdbx_seq_one_letter_code
_entity_poly.pdbx_strand_id
1 'polypeptide(L)'
;MERQQWHRWIFTGLNLLAFVAILYVTSRLTSTGPKQVSYSEFLTEIRADHLANVQITERELIGVLKGDSSHPKPTQELTIKATRLPGVDETLLLKELEAHPVKFGGQIEQGSWIWNLLGWLLPLLFIVLIYGVGMRRMAQGSGALTFGKNRAKIHDESSRMQVTFEDVAGVDE
;
A
#
# COMPACT_ATOMS: atom_id res chain seq x y z
N MET A 1 29.21 19.46 3.14
CA MET A 1 28.55 18.30 2.48
C MET A 1 27.46 17.66 3.35
N GLU A 2 27.46 17.83 4.66
CA GLU A 2 26.46 17.23 5.57
C GLU A 2 25.02 17.74 5.39
N ARG A 3 24.81 19.04 5.13
CA ARG A 3 23.47 19.63 5.08
C ARG A 3 22.59 19.05 3.96
N GLN A 4 23.17 18.62 2.83
CA GLN A 4 22.42 17.97 1.76
C GLN A 4 22.02 16.52 2.10
N GLN A 5 22.86 15.80 2.86
CA GLN A 5 22.53 14.44 3.28
C GLN A 5 21.38 14.45 4.28
N TRP A 6 21.36 15.41 5.20
CA TRP A 6 20.27 15.58 6.19
C TRP A 6 18.87 15.75 5.54
N HIS A 7 18.76 16.57 4.50
CA HIS A 7 17.50 16.73 3.76
C HIS A 7 17.08 15.46 3.00
N ARG A 8 18.05 14.66 2.54
CA ARG A 8 17.78 13.37 1.88
C ARG A 8 17.23 12.36 2.88
N TRP A 9 17.82 12.25 4.06
CA TRP A 9 17.35 11.37 5.14
C TRP A 9 15.96 11.78 5.66
N ILE A 10 15.68 13.08 5.74
CA ILE A 10 14.34 13.59 6.11
C ILE A 10 13.32 13.29 5.02
N PHE A 11 13.67 13.52 3.75
CA PHE A 11 12.77 13.22 2.63
C PHE A 11 12.46 11.72 2.52
N THR A 12 13.46 10.86 2.72
CA THR A 12 13.26 9.40 2.74
C THR A 12 12.46 8.95 3.97
N GLY A 13 12.75 9.53 5.14
CA GLY A 13 12.02 9.24 6.38
C GLY A 13 10.55 9.66 6.28
N LEU A 14 10.27 10.83 5.72
CA LEU A 14 8.91 11.33 5.49
C LEU A 14 8.14 10.47 4.49
N ASN A 15 8.78 10.04 3.39
CA ASN A 15 8.15 9.12 2.43
C ASN A 15 7.87 7.76 3.05
N LEU A 16 8.78 7.24 3.87
CA LEU A 16 8.61 5.95 4.55
C LEU A 16 7.47 6.04 5.58
N LEU A 17 7.38 7.15 6.30
CA LEU A 17 6.30 7.40 7.25
C LEU A 17 4.94 7.56 6.54
N ALA A 18 4.90 8.28 5.41
CA ALA A 18 3.70 8.39 4.57
C ALA A 18 3.27 7.03 3.98
N PHE A 19 4.22 6.19 3.56
CA PHE A 19 3.94 4.83 3.08
C PHE A 19 3.35 3.96 4.19
N VAL A 20 3.93 4.00 5.39
CA VAL A 20 3.40 3.28 6.56
C VAL A 20 2.01 3.80 6.95
N ALA A 21 1.78 5.11 6.90
CA ALA A 21 0.47 5.70 7.18
C ALA A 21 -0.59 5.28 6.16
N ILE A 22 -0.25 5.25 4.87
CA ILE A 22 -1.13 4.76 3.80
C ILE A 22 -1.44 3.28 4.04
N LEU A 23 -0.44 2.44 4.30
CA LEU A 23 -0.65 1.02 4.61
C LEU A 23 -1.53 0.80 5.83
N TYR A 24 -1.35 1.61 6.88
CA TYR A 24 -2.17 1.57 8.09
C TYR A 24 -3.63 1.94 7.79
N VAL A 25 -3.86 3.04 7.05
CA VAL A 25 -5.20 3.49 6.67
C VAL A 25 -5.88 2.48 5.74
N THR A 26 -5.17 1.96 4.73
CA THR A 26 -5.73 0.94 3.83
C THR A 26 -6.05 -0.34 4.59
N SER A 27 -5.18 -0.78 5.51
CA SER A 27 -5.42 -1.96 6.36
C SER A 27 -6.70 -1.80 7.19
N ARG A 28 -6.87 -0.63 7.83
CA ARG A 28 -8.07 -0.31 8.61
C ARG A 28 -9.34 -0.25 7.76
N LEU A 29 -9.27 0.29 6.55
CA LEU A 29 -10.41 0.36 5.63
C LEU A 29 -10.78 -1.00 5.02
N THR A 30 -9.83 -1.93 4.91
CA THR A 30 -10.07 -3.28 4.33
C THR A 30 -10.49 -4.35 5.35
N SER A 31 -10.49 -4.05 6.65
CA SER A 31 -10.77 -5.05 7.71
C SER A 31 -12.25 -5.30 7.97
N THR A 32 -13.18 -4.64 7.27
CA THR A 32 -14.62 -4.92 7.34
C THR A 32 -14.99 -6.03 6.36
N GLY A 33 -14.46 -7.24 6.61
CA GLY A 33 -14.89 -8.44 5.90
C GLY A 33 -16.26 -8.93 6.40
N PRO A 34 -17.03 -9.65 5.57
CA PRO A 34 -18.27 -10.28 6.02
C PRO A 34 -18.04 -11.20 7.22
N LYS A 35 -19.00 -11.27 8.14
CA LYS A 35 -18.86 -12.10 9.35
C LYS A 35 -18.85 -13.59 8.94
N GLN A 36 -17.73 -14.27 9.21
CA GLN A 36 -17.62 -15.70 8.95
C GLN A 36 -18.36 -16.47 10.05
N VAL A 37 -19.32 -17.31 9.64
CA VAL A 37 -20.13 -18.15 10.52
C VAL A 37 -19.95 -19.62 10.15
N SER A 38 -20.18 -20.50 11.12
CA SER A 38 -20.17 -21.94 10.86
C SER A 38 -21.37 -22.37 10.00
N TYR A 39 -21.28 -23.50 9.30
CA TYR A 39 -22.40 -24.03 8.52
C TYR A 39 -23.64 -24.33 9.37
N SER A 40 -23.45 -24.80 10.60
CA SER A 40 -24.54 -25.02 11.57
C SER A 40 -25.22 -23.72 12.00
N GLU A 41 -24.44 -22.67 12.22
CA GLU A 41 -24.95 -21.34 12.55
C GLU A 41 -25.72 -20.75 11.36
N PHE A 42 -25.21 -20.94 10.15
CA PHE A 42 -25.91 -20.57 8.92
C PHE A 42 -27.27 -21.27 8.77
N LEU A 43 -27.35 -22.58 9.00
CA LEU A 43 -28.63 -23.31 9.02
C LEU A 43 -29.58 -22.80 10.12
N THR A 44 -29.03 -22.39 11.26
CA THR A 44 -29.82 -21.81 12.35
C THR A 44 -30.43 -20.47 11.93
N GLU A 45 -29.66 -19.63 11.23
CA GLU A 45 -30.14 -18.35 10.70
C GLU A 45 -31.18 -18.52 9.57
N ILE A 46 -31.05 -19.57 8.73
CA ILE A 46 -32.09 -19.95 7.76
C ILE A 46 -33.39 -20.30 8.50
N ARG A 47 -33.30 -21.17 9.51
CA ARG A 47 -34.46 -21.64 10.28
C ARG A 47 -35.12 -20.57 11.12
N ALA A 48 -34.35 -19.58 11.55
CA ALA A 48 -34.83 -18.42 12.28
C ALA A 48 -35.53 -17.40 11.35
N ASP A 49 -35.60 -17.65 10.04
CA ASP A 49 -36.16 -16.74 9.03
C ASP A 49 -35.50 -15.35 9.04
N HIS A 50 -34.22 -15.30 9.43
CA HIS A 50 -33.44 -14.07 9.50
C HIS A 50 -32.76 -13.71 8.17
N LEU A 51 -32.82 -14.57 7.16
CA LEU A 51 -32.17 -14.36 5.87
C LEU A 51 -33.16 -13.86 4.80
N ALA A 52 -32.77 -12.83 4.07
CA ALA A 52 -33.53 -12.28 2.94
C ALA A 52 -33.13 -12.92 1.62
N ASN A 53 -31.82 -13.16 1.45
CA ASN A 53 -31.24 -13.67 0.21
C ASN A 53 -30.07 -14.60 0.53
N VAL A 54 -29.98 -15.72 -0.18
CA VAL A 54 -28.89 -16.68 -0.07
C VAL A 54 -28.24 -16.86 -1.45
N GLN A 55 -26.98 -16.48 -1.55
CA GLN A 55 -26.18 -16.73 -2.74
C GLN A 55 -25.26 -17.93 -2.53
N ILE A 56 -25.30 -18.83 -3.48
CA ILE A 56 -24.51 -20.05 -3.48
C ILE A 56 -23.34 -19.84 -4.46
N THR A 57 -22.12 -19.82 -3.92
CA THR A 57 -20.87 -19.71 -4.68
C THR A 57 -20.17 -21.07 -4.69
N GLU A 58 -19.16 -21.26 -5.56
CA GLU A 58 -18.37 -22.50 -5.64
C GLU A 58 -17.80 -22.96 -4.28
N ARG A 59 -17.32 -22.02 -3.46
CA ARG A 59 -16.60 -22.31 -2.20
C ARG A 59 -17.35 -21.88 -0.93
N GLU A 60 -18.30 -20.97 -1.04
CA GLU A 60 -18.93 -20.30 0.09
C GLU A 60 -20.44 -20.13 -0.14
N LEU A 61 -21.18 -20.11 0.96
CA LEU A 61 -22.59 -19.74 1.04
C LEU A 61 -22.66 -18.34 1.64
N ILE A 62 -23.29 -17.42 0.93
CA ILE A 62 -23.38 -16.01 1.32
C ILE A 62 -24.84 -15.71 1.66
N GLY A 63 -25.12 -15.52 2.95
CA GLY A 63 -26.45 -15.12 3.43
C GLY A 63 -26.50 -13.61 3.67
N VAL A 64 -27.55 -12.97 3.17
CA VAL A 64 -27.89 -11.57 3.50
C VAL A 64 -28.97 -11.60 4.57
N LEU A 65 -28.64 -11.14 5.77
CA LEU A 65 -29.60 -10.99 6.86
C LEU A 65 -30.65 -9.93 6.50
N LYS A 66 -31.88 -10.11 7.00
CA LYS A 66 -32.97 -9.12 6.96
C LYS A 66 -32.58 -7.95 7.86
N GLY A 67 -31.72 -7.07 7.34
CA GLY A 67 -31.36 -5.79 7.95
C GLY A 67 -32.20 -4.67 7.37
N ASP A 68 -32.58 -3.73 8.23
CA ASP A 68 -33.41 -2.55 8.00
C ASP A 68 -33.42 -2.08 6.53
N SER A 69 -34.62 -2.13 5.93
CA SER A 69 -34.98 -1.81 4.53
C SER A 69 -34.59 -0.41 4.03
N SER A 70 -33.77 0.30 4.78
CA SER A 70 -33.33 1.67 4.57
C SER A 70 -32.05 1.77 3.71
N HIS A 71 -31.33 0.67 3.47
CA HIS A 71 -30.12 0.66 2.63
C HIS A 71 -30.28 -0.30 1.44
N PRO A 72 -30.46 0.20 0.19
CA PRO A 72 -30.61 -0.61 -1.02
C PRO A 72 -29.32 -1.29 -1.49
N LYS A 73 -28.25 -1.27 -0.68
CA LYS A 73 -27.01 -2.02 -0.92
C LYS A 73 -26.81 -2.96 0.27
N PRO A 74 -26.54 -4.26 0.05
CA PRO A 74 -26.18 -5.15 1.15
C PRO A 74 -24.92 -4.61 1.82
N THR A 75 -25.08 -3.99 2.98
CA THR A 75 -23.95 -3.57 3.82
C THR A 75 -23.18 -4.83 4.19
N GLN A 76 -21.86 -4.82 4.05
CA GLN A 76 -20.98 -5.98 4.34
C GLN A 76 -21.17 -6.52 5.78
N GLU A 77 -21.67 -5.68 6.70
CA GLU A 77 -22.03 -6.04 8.08
C GLU A 77 -23.28 -6.92 8.21
N LEU A 78 -24.19 -6.87 7.22
CA LEU A 78 -25.41 -7.69 7.15
C LEU A 78 -25.20 -8.97 6.34
N THR A 79 -23.96 -9.25 5.93
CA THR A 79 -23.61 -10.43 5.13
C THR A 79 -22.89 -11.44 6.01
N ILE A 80 -23.46 -12.63 6.12
CA ILE A 80 -22.83 -13.78 6.75
C ILE A 80 -22.26 -14.70 5.68
N LYS A 81 -21.06 -15.22 5.93
CA LYS A 81 -20.39 -16.18 5.04
C LYS A 81 -20.18 -17.50 5.75
N ALA A 82 -20.65 -18.58 5.15
CA ALA A 82 -20.40 -19.94 5.61
C ALA A 82 -19.61 -20.72 4.57
N THR A 83 -18.61 -21.49 5.02
CA THR A 83 -17.84 -22.37 4.13
C THR A 83 -18.72 -23.54 3.68
N ARG A 84 -18.72 -23.84 2.38
CA ARG A 84 -19.40 -25.02 1.84
C ARG A 84 -18.68 -26.29 2.27
N LEU A 85 -19.41 -27.29 2.77
CA LEU A 85 -18.82 -28.58 3.11
C LEU A 85 -18.52 -29.39 1.83
N PRO A 86 -17.27 -29.84 1.61
CA PRO A 86 -16.93 -30.64 0.44
C PRO A 86 -17.56 -32.04 0.53
N GLY A 87 -18.25 -32.47 -0.53
CA GLY A 87 -18.83 -33.81 -0.64
C GLY A 87 -20.14 -34.03 0.13
N VAL A 88 -20.78 -32.96 0.61
CA VAL A 88 -22.11 -33.03 1.24
C VAL A 88 -23.20 -32.81 0.20
N ASP A 89 -24.28 -33.58 0.29
CA ASP A 89 -25.44 -33.46 -0.59
C ASP A 89 -26.19 -32.15 -0.28
N GLU A 90 -26.23 -31.26 -1.28
CA GLU A 90 -26.88 -29.95 -1.19
C GLU A 90 -28.40 -30.05 -1.24
N THR A 91 -28.96 -31.21 -1.59
CA THR A 91 -30.42 -31.41 -1.65
C THR A 91 -31.12 -31.08 -0.34
N LEU A 92 -30.47 -31.36 0.81
CA LEU A 92 -31.02 -31.02 2.13
C LEU A 92 -31.02 -29.51 2.35
N LEU A 93 -29.99 -28.80 1.90
CA LEU A 93 -29.90 -27.35 1.98
C LEU A 93 -30.95 -26.69 1.09
N LEU A 94 -31.10 -27.15 -0.16
CA LEU A 94 -32.12 -26.65 -1.08
C LEU A 94 -33.53 -26.85 -0.54
N LYS A 95 -33.83 -28.03 0.05
CA LYS A 95 -35.14 -28.29 0.69
C LYS A 95 -35.40 -27.36 1.87
N GLU A 96 -34.38 -27.09 2.69
CA GLU A 96 -34.51 -26.13 3.80
C GLU A 96 -34.74 -24.71 3.27
N LEU A 97 -34.01 -24.29 2.23
CA LEU A 97 -34.20 -22.97 1.61
C LEU A 97 -35.56 -22.81 0.95
N GLU A 98 -36.10 -23.87 0.36
CA GLU A 98 -37.44 -23.89 -0.26
C GLU A 98 -38.57 -23.87 0.79
N ALA A 99 -38.31 -24.41 1.98
CA ALA A 99 -39.27 -24.40 3.10
C ALA A 99 -39.44 -23.01 3.76
N HIS A 100 -38.52 -22.08 3.49
CA HIS A 100 -38.53 -20.72 4.06
C HIS A 100 -38.71 -19.66 2.97
N PRO A 101 -39.24 -18.45 3.29
CA PRO A 101 -39.46 -17.39 2.31
C PRO A 101 -38.15 -16.66 1.94
N VAL A 102 -37.11 -17.40 1.56
CA VAL A 102 -35.77 -16.89 1.25
C VAL A 102 -35.54 -16.96 -0.26
N LYS A 103 -35.09 -15.86 -0.87
CA LYS A 103 -34.65 -15.89 -2.27
C LYS A 103 -33.27 -16.53 -2.34
N PHE A 104 -33.07 -17.51 -3.21
CA PHE A 104 -31.76 -18.12 -3.41
C PHE A 104 -31.34 -18.12 -4.87
N GLY A 105 -30.03 -18.04 -5.12
CA GLY A 105 -29.47 -18.03 -6.47
C GLY A 105 -27.99 -18.36 -6.48
N GLY A 106 -27.48 -18.80 -7.64
CA GLY A 106 -26.05 -19.01 -7.84
C GLY A 106 -25.35 -17.70 -8.18
N GLN A 107 -24.27 -17.37 -7.48
CA GLN A 107 -23.37 -16.29 -7.88
C GLN A 107 -22.01 -16.86 -8.24
N ILE A 108 -21.59 -16.62 -9.48
CA ILE A 108 -20.21 -16.88 -9.88
C ILE A 108 -19.37 -15.75 -9.31
N GLU A 109 -18.40 -16.07 -8.46
CA GLU A 109 -17.38 -15.12 -8.04
C GLU A 109 -16.59 -14.69 -9.28
N GLN A 110 -17.01 -13.58 -9.90
CA GLN A 110 -16.19 -12.88 -10.87
C GLN A 110 -15.04 -12.27 -10.08
N GLY A 111 -13.95 -13.04 -10.01
CA GLY A 111 -12.88 -12.81 -9.06
C GLY A 111 -12.38 -11.37 -9.09
N SER A 112 -12.14 -10.83 -7.90
CA SER A 112 -11.47 -9.54 -7.67
C SER A 112 -10.02 -9.52 -8.16
N TRP A 113 -9.63 -10.34 -9.14
CA TRP A 113 -8.28 -10.48 -9.63
C TRP A 113 -7.76 -9.18 -10.24
N ILE A 114 -8.61 -8.40 -10.93
CA ILE A 114 -8.28 -7.03 -11.37
C ILE A 114 -7.93 -6.17 -10.17
N TRP A 115 -8.77 -6.19 -9.12
CA TRP A 115 -8.58 -5.35 -7.94
C TRP A 115 -7.35 -5.76 -7.13
N ASN A 116 -7.09 -7.07 -7.02
CA ASN A 116 -5.89 -7.61 -6.38
C ASN A 116 -4.63 -7.25 -7.18
N LEU A 117 -4.67 -7.38 -8.51
CA LEU A 117 -3.57 -6.99 -9.39
C LEU A 117 -3.29 -5.49 -9.28
N LEU A 118 -4.34 -4.67 -9.32
CA LEU A 118 -4.22 -3.22 -9.17
C LEU A 118 -3.70 -2.83 -7.79
N GLY A 119 -4.13 -3.52 -6.73
CA GLY A 119 -3.64 -3.36 -5.37
C GLY A 119 -2.14 -3.68 -5.22
N TRP A 120 -1.61 -4.64 -5.98
CA TRP A 120 -0.17 -4.93 -6.01
C TRP A 120 0.62 -4.01 -6.95
N LEU A 121 0.00 -3.57 -8.05
CA LEU A 121 0.61 -2.68 -9.02
C LEU A 121 0.80 -1.25 -8.46
N LEU A 122 -0.14 -0.76 -7.66
CA LEU A 122 -0.12 0.58 -7.09
C LEU A 122 1.14 0.87 -6.23
N PRO A 123 1.55 0.02 -5.27
CA PRO A 123 2.78 0.23 -4.52
C PRO A 123 4.05 0.09 -5.39
N LEU A 124 4.06 -0.82 -6.37
CA LEU A 124 5.17 -0.92 -7.32
C LEU A 124 5.33 0.35 -8.15
N LEU A 125 4.22 0.86 -8.70
CA LEU A 125 4.19 2.10 -9.47
C LEU A 125 4.65 3.28 -8.60
N PHE A 126 4.22 3.34 -7.34
CA PHE A 126 4.62 4.38 -6.40
C PHE A 126 6.14 4.41 -6.18
N ILE A 127 6.76 3.24 -6.00
CA ILE A 127 8.23 3.10 -5.89
C ILE A 127 8.89 3.58 -7.18
N VAL A 128 8.47 3.08 -8.33
CA VAL A 128 9.03 3.46 -9.64
C VAL A 128 8.93 4.97 -9.87
N LEU A 129 7.83 5.61 -9.43
CA LEU A 129 7.63 7.05 -9.57
C LEU A 129 8.57 7.85 -8.67
N ILE A 130 8.77 7.44 -7.41
CA ILE A 130 9.72 8.08 -6.49
C ILE A 130 11.16 7.94 -7.02
N TYR A 131 11.57 6.74 -7.39
CA TYR A 131 12.93 6.50 -7.90
C TYR A 131 13.14 7.17 -9.26
N GLY A 132 12.15 7.14 -10.15
CA GLY A 132 12.21 7.80 -11.46
C GLY A 132 12.32 9.32 -11.35
N VAL A 133 11.51 9.96 -10.49
CA VAL A 133 11.61 11.40 -10.24
C VAL A 133 12.91 11.76 -9.50
N GLY A 134 13.35 10.93 -8.55
CA GLY A 134 14.62 11.09 -7.84
C GLY A 134 15.83 11.03 -8.78
N MET A 135 15.86 10.05 -9.69
CA MET A 135 16.90 9.92 -10.71
C MET A 135 16.89 11.09 -11.69
N ARG A 136 15.72 11.56 -12.14
CA ARG A 136 15.61 12.74 -13.02
C ARG A 136 16.12 14.01 -12.34
N ARG A 137 15.84 14.21 -11.05
CA ARG A 137 16.35 15.36 -10.28
C ARG A 137 17.87 15.28 -10.04
N MET A 138 18.42 14.08 -9.85
CA MET A 138 19.87 13.89 -9.72
C MET A 138 20.60 14.10 -11.05
N ALA A 139 20.02 13.64 -12.17
CA ALA A 139 20.55 13.86 -13.52
C ALA A 139 20.50 15.34 -13.96
N GLN A 140 19.51 16.11 -13.50
CA GLN A 140 19.43 17.55 -13.77
C GLN A 140 20.20 18.43 -12.77
N GLY A 141 20.58 17.90 -11.59
CA GLY A 141 21.17 18.69 -10.50
C GLY A 141 22.64 18.41 -10.17
N SER A 142 23.27 17.38 -10.73
CA SER A 142 24.65 17.05 -10.41
C SER A 142 25.30 16.28 -11.54
N GLY A 143 25.98 17.01 -12.42
CA GLY A 143 26.95 16.43 -13.34
C GLY A 143 27.93 15.56 -12.56
N ALA A 144 27.95 14.27 -12.92
CA ALA A 144 28.83 13.23 -12.40
C ALA A 144 30.32 13.45 -12.76
N LEU A 145 30.74 14.70 -13.00
CA LEU A 145 32.11 15.12 -13.32
C LEU A 145 32.66 16.18 -12.34
N THR A 146 31.97 16.49 -11.23
CA THR A 146 32.47 17.48 -10.25
C THR A 146 33.39 16.87 -9.18
N PHE A 147 33.87 15.64 -9.36
CA PHE A 147 34.91 15.01 -8.52
C PHE A 147 36.31 15.67 -8.58
N GLY A 148 36.43 16.89 -9.12
CA GLY A 148 37.70 17.62 -9.23
C GLY A 148 37.71 19.06 -8.71
N LYS A 149 36.61 19.61 -8.20
CA LYS A 149 36.56 21.00 -7.69
C LYS A 149 36.72 21.09 -6.17
N ASN A 150 37.76 20.45 -5.62
CA ASN A 150 38.32 20.99 -4.40
C ASN A 150 39.13 22.23 -4.80
N ARG A 151 38.47 23.39 -4.92
CA ARG A 151 39.18 24.67 -4.95
C ARG A 151 39.68 24.93 -3.53
N ALA A 152 40.75 24.22 -3.16
CA ALA A 152 41.66 24.72 -2.15
C ALA A 152 42.16 26.07 -2.69
N LYS A 153 41.65 27.14 -2.10
CA LYS A 153 42.11 28.50 -2.34
C LYS A 153 43.53 28.53 -1.78
N ILE A 154 44.53 28.28 -2.62
CA ILE A 154 45.93 28.52 -2.26
C ILE A 154 46.02 30.04 -2.12
N HIS A 155 45.99 30.50 -0.87
CA HIS A 155 46.49 31.82 -0.54
C HIS A 155 47.99 31.73 -0.72
N ASP A 156 48.44 32.17 -1.89
CA ASP A 156 49.84 32.35 -2.22
C ASP A 156 50.38 33.49 -1.35
N GLU A 157 50.73 33.19 -0.10
CA GLU A 157 51.47 34.14 0.75
C GLU A 157 52.93 34.31 0.26
N SER A 158 53.38 33.50 -0.71
CA SER A 158 54.69 33.63 -1.35
C SER A 158 54.82 34.88 -2.24
N SER A 159 53.72 35.49 -2.68
CA SER A 159 53.81 36.70 -3.51
C SER A 159 54.16 37.97 -2.72
N ARG A 160 54.32 37.88 -1.38
CA ARG A 160 54.64 39.05 -0.53
C ARG A 160 56.10 39.12 -0.09
N MET A 161 56.90 38.08 -0.34
CA MET A 161 58.32 38.09 0.04
C MET A 161 59.19 38.00 -1.22
N GLN A 162 59.23 39.11 -1.95
CA GLN A 162 60.22 39.32 -3.00
C GLN A 162 61.55 39.63 -2.30
N VAL A 163 62.32 38.59 -1.95
CA VAL A 163 63.69 38.79 -1.48
C VAL A 163 64.51 39.17 -2.71
N THR A 164 64.80 40.46 -2.85
CA THR A 164 65.68 40.98 -3.89
C THR A 164 67.12 40.75 -3.46
N PHE A 165 67.95 40.17 -4.33
CA PHE A 165 69.39 39.95 -4.09
C PHE A 165 70.24 41.25 -4.05
N GLU A 166 69.62 42.42 -3.92
CA GLU A 166 70.31 43.68 -3.62
C GLU A 166 70.80 43.76 -2.16
N ASP A 167 70.20 42.97 -1.24
CA ASP A 167 70.50 43.03 0.20
C ASP A 167 71.72 42.19 0.64
N VAL A 168 72.58 41.76 -0.30
CA VAL A 168 73.74 40.88 -0.01
C VAL A 168 75.07 41.42 -0.52
N ALA A 169 75.13 42.64 -1.05
CA ALA A 169 76.37 43.27 -1.51
C ALA A 169 76.61 44.60 -0.79
N GLY A 170 77.01 44.52 0.47
CA GLY A 170 77.44 45.65 1.28
C GLY A 170 78.56 45.24 2.24
N VAL A 171 79.66 44.75 1.68
CA VAL A 171 80.97 44.73 2.35
C VAL A 171 81.68 45.98 1.87
N ASP A 172 81.65 47.04 2.68
CA ASP A 172 82.61 48.13 2.64
C ASP A 172 83.19 48.25 4.06
N GLU A 173 84.48 47.91 4.14
CA GLU A 173 85.52 48.37 5.09
C GLU A 173 85.30 48.24 6.61
#